data_AF-A0AA88YJW9-F1
#
_entry.id   AF-A0AA88YJW9-F1
#
_cell.length_a   1.000
_cell.length_b   1.000
_cell.length_c   1.000
_cell.angle_alpha   90.00
_cell.angle_beta   90.00
_cell.angle_gamma   90.00
#
_symmetry.space_group_name_H-M   'P 1'
#
loop_
_entity.id
_entity.type
_entity.pdbx_description
1 polymer ?
#
loop_
_entity_poly.entity_id
_entity_poly.type
_entity_poly.pdbx_seq_one_letter_code
_entity_poly.pdbx_strand_id
1 'polypeptide(L)'
;MRDCRLIAMTTTGAAKLMDLLRKVAPRIIIVEEAAQVNEQHVLGCLHKDAQHLILIGDHQQLKPSVNNFSLAKQHKIDMSMMERLALNGVPFQRLNEQHRMIPVISHLLRSTIYEDLLDHASVLEYDPIRGMAQNVVLFDHKEDESQRNEHSTSYRNEFEAEMITGLYRYLRLQGYKSKDITILSAYNEQVRCIRNMINPVDKELIQREDGMGTELPGDILENGNHYLHDESPEHKRKIQKMKSSAYEKRQGVRVTAVEKRQGVRVTAIDNFQGEENKIILLSLVRSNKEGRIGHLRDEKRICVSLSRAKLGLFVLGNFSLLQERSKCWAKLLEKARETNLIHEQFPLVCQNHPGTVINIKQPGDFVSLVPEGGCNVPCEKQLKCGHICPKTCHSDTFVHYLPCLKECTKTCSNGHPCKKRCSEPCGKCNEMMEKIIPRCGHSNKMPCFKHPNTFLCKERCEKIISCPYKHRCQKHCGAECNSANDCMELVKVKDTCGHEYQTACCNQNSPVAKFPV
;
A
#
# COMPACT_ATOMS: atom_id res chain seq x y z
N MET A 1 33.29 -33.49 8.13
CA MET A 1 34.01 -32.40 7.43
C MET A 1 35.17 -32.89 6.58
N ARG A 2 35.95 -33.91 6.99
CA ARG A 2 37.05 -34.42 6.13
C ARG A 2 36.58 -34.99 4.78
N ASP A 3 35.36 -35.51 4.72
CA ASP A 3 34.76 -36.01 3.46
C ASP A 3 34.04 -34.91 2.65
N CYS A 4 33.96 -33.68 3.17
CA CYS A 4 33.31 -32.58 2.49
C CYS A 4 34.25 -31.98 1.45
N ARG A 5 33.80 -31.90 0.18
CA ARG A 5 34.57 -31.27 -0.91
C ARG A 5 34.59 -29.73 -0.84
N LEU A 6 33.56 -29.14 -0.23
CA LEU A 6 33.40 -27.70 -0.05
C LEU A 6 32.94 -27.43 1.37
N ILE A 7 33.55 -26.43 2.01
CA ILE A 7 33.14 -25.92 3.31
C ILE A 7 32.94 -24.42 3.15
N ALA A 8 31.69 -23.97 3.27
CA ALA A 8 31.33 -22.56 3.23
C ALA A 8 31.12 -22.04 4.65
N MET A 9 31.69 -20.89 4.96
CA MET A 9 31.53 -20.21 6.24
C MET A 9 31.75 -18.71 6.08
N THR A 10 31.14 -17.91 6.95
CA THR A 10 31.44 -16.48 7.03
C THR A 10 32.83 -16.27 7.64
N THR A 11 33.44 -15.12 7.38
CA THR A 11 34.78 -14.78 7.91
C THR A 11 34.80 -14.75 9.44
N THR A 12 33.72 -14.26 10.07
CA THR A 12 33.55 -14.33 11.53
C THR A 12 33.40 -15.77 12.02
N GLY A 13 32.69 -16.63 11.27
CA GLY A 13 32.59 -18.06 11.58
C GLY A 13 33.95 -18.76 11.49
N ALA A 14 34.73 -18.43 10.46
CA ALA A 14 36.08 -18.92 10.27
C ALA A 14 37.02 -18.51 11.42
N ALA A 15 36.96 -17.25 11.84
CA ALA A 15 37.72 -16.75 12.98
C ALA A 15 37.34 -17.46 14.30
N LYS A 16 36.06 -17.77 14.52
CA LYS A 16 35.60 -18.53 15.70
C LYS A 16 36.02 -20.00 15.67
N LEU A 17 36.16 -20.58 14.48
CA LEU A 17 36.42 -22.01 14.27
C LEU A 17 37.85 -22.28 13.76
N MET A 18 38.81 -21.42 14.12
CA MET A 18 40.20 -21.55 13.68
C MET A 18 40.80 -22.93 13.98
N ASP A 19 40.51 -23.53 15.13
CA ASP A 19 41.03 -24.85 15.48
C ASP A 19 40.45 -25.97 14.60
N LEU A 20 39.20 -25.81 14.16
CA LEU A 20 38.59 -26.72 13.21
C LEU A 20 39.23 -26.56 11.82
N LEU A 21 39.43 -25.31 11.37
CA LEU A 21 40.09 -25.02 10.10
C LEU A 21 41.52 -25.54 10.05
N ARG A 22 42.28 -25.42 11.15
CA ARG A 22 43.62 -26.02 11.28
C ARG A 22 43.60 -27.54 11.15
N LYS A 23 42.60 -28.21 11.72
CA LYS A 23 42.44 -29.68 11.61
C LYS A 23 41.98 -30.13 10.24
N VAL A 24 41.20 -29.30 9.53
CA VAL A 24 40.77 -29.53 8.15
C VAL A 24 41.92 -29.30 7.18
N ALA A 25 42.79 -28.31 7.46
CA ALA A 25 43.94 -27.94 6.63
C ALA A 25 43.58 -27.74 5.15
N PRO A 26 42.69 -26.78 4.83
CA PRO A 26 42.27 -26.56 3.45
C PRO A 26 43.45 -26.10 2.58
N ARG A 27 43.68 -26.80 1.47
CA ARG A 27 44.72 -26.45 0.48
C ARG A 27 44.32 -25.28 -0.41
N ILE A 28 43.02 -25.09 -0.64
CA ILE A 28 42.47 -24.04 -1.48
C ILE A 28 41.50 -23.23 -0.63
N ILE A 29 41.71 -21.92 -0.61
CA ILE A 29 40.89 -20.97 0.13
C ILE A 29 40.35 -19.95 -0.86
N ILE A 30 39.03 -19.81 -0.90
CA ILE A 30 38.34 -18.82 -1.75
C ILE A 30 37.66 -17.83 -0.81
N VAL A 31 37.93 -16.54 -1.02
CA VAL A 31 37.33 -15.45 -0.26
C VAL A 31 36.49 -14.61 -1.21
N GLU A 32 35.17 -14.70 -1.07
CA GLU A 32 34.22 -13.83 -1.75
C GLU A 32 34.10 -12.47 -1.02
N GLU A 33 33.77 -11.41 -1.75
CA GLU A 33 33.73 -10.01 -1.26
C GLU A 33 35.03 -9.62 -0.52
N ALA A 34 36.17 -10.12 -1.00
CA ALA A 34 37.48 -9.98 -0.36
C ALA A 34 37.88 -8.52 -0.11
N ALA A 35 37.35 -7.59 -0.91
CA ALA A 35 37.55 -6.16 -0.73
C ALA A 35 36.93 -5.61 0.58
N GLN A 36 35.87 -6.23 1.10
CA GLN A 36 35.22 -5.90 2.37
C GLN A 36 35.71 -6.72 3.56
N VAL A 37 36.59 -7.69 3.33
CA VAL A 37 37.10 -8.52 4.43
C VAL A 37 38.34 -7.88 5.04
N ASN A 38 38.30 -7.68 6.35
CA ASN A 38 39.48 -7.28 7.11
C ASN A 38 40.61 -8.28 6.86
N GLU A 39 41.79 -7.78 6.50
CA GLU A 39 42.95 -8.64 6.22
C GLU A 39 43.26 -9.62 7.35
N GLN A 40 43.11 -9.17 8.59
CA GLN A 40 43.32 -9.97 9.80
C GLN A 40 42.46 -11.25 9.80
N HIS A 41 41.23 -11.17 9.30
CA HIS A 41 40.36 -12.34 9.18
C HIS A 41 40.83 -13.30 8.09
N VAL A 42 41.32 -12.78 6.96
CA VAL A 42 41.90 -13.63 5.90
C VAL A 42 43.14 -14.35 6.43
N LEU A 43 44.06 -13.62 7.07
CA LEU A 43 45.28 -14.17 7.66
C LEU A 43 44.98 -15.27 8.68
N GLY A 44 43.96 -15.08 9.53
CA GLY A 44 43.54 -16.09 10.50
C GLY A 44 43.04 -17.40 9.87
N CYS A 45 42.58 -17.36 8.62
CA CYS A 45 42.11 -18.53 7.88
C CYS A 45 43.22 -19.26 7.12
N LEU A 46 44.39 -18.62 6.92
CA LEU A 46 45.50 -19.21 6.18
C LEU A 46 46.21 -20.27 7.03
N HIS A 47 46.11 -21.53 6.60
CA HIS A 47 46.89 -22.62 7.17
C HIS A 47 48.24 -22.75 6.45
N LYS A 48 49.26 -23.32 7.12
CA LYS A 48 50.57 -23.59 6.51
C LYS A 48 50.51 -24.50 5.28
N ASP A 49 49.44 -25.29 5.16
CA ASP A 49 49.21 -26.22 4.03
C ASP A 49 48.39 -25.57 2.90
N ALA A 50 48.00 -24.30 3.03
CA ALA A 50 47.31 -23.57 1.98
C ALA A 50 48.25 -23.38 0.78
N GLN A 51 47.83 -23.85 -0.39
CA GLN A 51 48.58 -23.79 -1.64
C GLN A 51 48.03 -22.69 -2.56
N HIS A 52 46.71 -22.50 -2.56
CA HIS A 52 46.05 -21.47 -3.39
C HIS A 52 45.12 -20.60 -2.54
N LEU A 53 45.30 -19.29 -2.64
CA LEU A 53 44.39 -18.27 -2.13
C LEU A 53 43.76 -17.53 -3.31
N ILE A 54 42.43 -17.56 -3.40
CA ILE A 54 41.67 -16.86 -4.44
C ILE A 54 40.85 -15.76 -3.76
N LEU A 55 41.14 -14.50 -4.10
CA LEU A 55 40.43 -13.33 -3.60
C LEU A 55 39.51 -12.79 -4.70
N ILE A 56 38.21 -12.85 -4.47
CA ILE A 56 37.19 -12.36 -5.40
C ILE A 56 36.52 -11.15 -4.75
N GLY A 57 36.48 -10.03 -5.45
CA GLY A 57 35.83 -8.82 -4.96
C GLY A 57 36.17 -7.61 -5.83
N ASP A 58 35.78 -6.44 -5.36
CA ASP A 58 36.04 -5.18 -6.05
C ASP A 58 36.67 -4.17 -5.08
N HIS A 59 37.97 -3.93 -5.25
CA HIS A 59 38.72 -3.01 -4.42
C HIS A 59 38.38 -1.54 -4.67
N GLN A 60 37.58 -1.22 -5.70
CA GLN A 60 37.00 0.11 -5.93
C GLN A 60 35.63 0.29 -5.24
N GLN A 61 35.07 -0.76 -4.62
CA GLN A 61 33.89 -0.68 -3.75
C GLN A 61 34.29 -0.61 -2.27
N LEU A 62 33.33 -0.74 -1.34
CA LEU A 62 33.53 -0.44 0.08
C LEU A 62 34.67 -1.25 0.69
N LYS A 63 35.31 -0.61 1.66
CA LYS A 63 36.33 -1.19 2.52
C LYS A 63 35.70 -1.99 3.66
N PRO A 64 36.48 -2.84 4.34
CA PRO A 64 36.07 -3.45 5.59
C PRO A 64 35.63 -2.40 6.62
N SER A 65 34.56 -2.69 7.35
CA SER A 65 34.09 -1.82 8.43
C SER A 65 35.03 -1.89 9.64
N VAL A 66 35.32 -0.73 10.22
CA VAL A 66 36.19 -0.57 11.39
C VAL A 66 35.51 0.35 12.40
N ASN A 67 35.36 -0.13 13.64
CA ASN A 67 34.67 0.61 14.71
C ASN A 67 35.42 1.89 15.12
N ASN A 68 36.75 1.86 15.08
CA ASN A 68 37.59 3.01 15.46
C ASN A 68 38.08 3.77 14.22
N PHE A 69 37.39 4.86 13.91
CA PHE A 69 37.70 5.71 12.76
C PHE A 69 39.12 6.31 12.82
N SER A 70 39.61 6.65 14.02
CA SER A 70 40.97 7.22 14.17
C SER A 70 42.03 6.22 13.74
N LEU A 71 41.89 4.96 14.14
CA LEU A 71 42.81 3.88 13.75
C LEU A 71 42.73 3.58 12.25
N ALA A 72 41.53 3.55 11.67
CA ALA A 72 41.38 3.40 10.21
C ALA A 72 42.11 4.52 9.46
N LYS A 73 41.93 5.77 9.90
CA LYS A 73 42.55 6.93 9.25
C LYS A 73 44.08 6.93 9.38
N GLN A 74 44.62 6.65 10.56
CA GLN A 74 46.05 6.73 10.87
C GLN A 74 46.83 5.51 10.40
N HIS A 75 46.27 4.31 10.57
CA HIS A 75 46.99 3.04 10.36
C HIS A 75 46.46 2.22 9.18
N LYS A 76 45.41 2.69 8.48
CA LYS A 76 44.82 2.00 7.31
C LYS A 76 44.40 0.56 7.60
N ILE A 77 43.92 0.31 8.82
CA ILE A 77 43.42 -1.01 9.23
C ILE A 77 42.13 -1.42 8.49
N ASP A 78 41.48 -0.46 7.83
CA ASP A 78 40.38 -0.64 6.88
C ASP A 78 40.87 -0.98 5.46
N MET A 79 42.14 -1.32 5.26
CA MET A 79 42.62 -1.81 3.97
C MET A 79 42.51 -3.34 3.93
N SER A 80 41.74 -3.87 2.98
CA SER A 80 41.67 -5.31 2.75
C SER A 80 42.97 -5.86 2.16
N MET A 81 43.18 -7.16 2.32
CA MET A 81 44.31 -7.86 1.69
C MET A 81 44.28 -7.67 0.16
N MET A 82 43.10 -7.73 -0.45
CA MET A 82 42.91 -7.55 -1.88
C MET A 82 43.35 -6.15 -2.34
N GLU A 83 42.88 -5.10 -1.67
CA GLU A 83 43.26 -3.71 -1.99
C GLU A 83 44.78 -3.53 -1.84
N ARG A 84 45.38 -4.10 -0.78
CA ARG A 84 46.83 -4.02 -0.58
C ARG A 84 47.61 -4.71 -1.68
N LEU A 85 47.23 -5.93 -2.07
CA LEU A 85 47.92 -6.67 -3.12
C LEU A 85 47.83 -5.94 -4.47
N ALA A 86 46.65 -5.40 -4.80
CA ALA A 86 46.46 -4.60 -6.02
C ALA A 86 47.36 -3.35 -6.03
N LEU A 87 47.43 -2.61 -4.91
CA LEU A 87 48.28 -1.42 -4.78
C LEU A 87 49.79 -1.74 -4.87
N ASN A 88 50.18 -2.96 -4.51
CA ASN A 88 51.57 -3.43 -4.65
C ASN A 88 51.87 -4.03 -6.03
N GLY A 89 50.97 -3.90 -7.00
CA GLY A 89 51.18 -4.35 -8.37
C GLY A 89 51.10 -5.86 -8.55
N VAL A 90 50.47 -6.59 -7.62
CA VAL A 90 50.18 -8.01 -7.81
C VAL A 90 49.20 -8.14 -8.99
N PRO A 91 49.53 -8.95 -10.02
CA PRO A 91 48.64 -9.12 -11.17
C PRO A 91 47.28 -9.67 -10.75
N PHE A 92 46.21 -9.06 -11.26
CA PHE A 92 44.85 -9.54 -11.07
C PHE A 92 44.07 -9.47 -12.38
N GLN A 93 43.08 -10.35 -12.52
CA GLN A 93 42.16 -10.33 -13.65
C GLN A 93 40.94 -9.49 -13.30
N ARG A 94 40.53 -8.60 -14.21
CA ARG A 94 39.30 -7.82 -14.09
C ARG A 94 38.25 -8.36 -15.05
N LEU A 95 37.01 -8.46 -14.58
CA LEU A 95 35.84 -8.71 -15.41
C LEU A 95 35.26 -7.35 -15.80
N ASN A 96 35.35 -7.00 -17.09
CA ASN A 96 35.02 -5.66 -17.58
C ASN A 96 33.59 -5.52 -18.10
N GLU A 97 32.95 -6.65 -18.42
CA GLU A 97 31.58 -6.67 -18.95
C GLU A 97 30.56 -6.82 -17.81
N GLN A 98 29.58 -5.90 -17.76
CA GLN A 98 28.52 -5.88 -16.77
C GLN A 98 27.19 -6.41 -17.33
N HIS A 99 26.45 -7.14 -16.49
CA HIS A 99 25.21 -7.84 -16.84
C HIS A 99 24.00 -7.36 -16.00
N ARG A 100 24.16 -6.29 -15.21
CA ARG A 100 23.20 -5.86 -14.19
C ARG A 100 22.34 -4.69 -14.64
N MET A 101 22.98 -3.59 -15.01
CA MET A 101 22.37 -2.26 -15.07
C MET A 101 22.17 -1.82 -16.51
N ILE A 102 21.10 -1.05 -16.77
CA ILE A 102 20.91 -0.41 -18.08
C ILE A 102 22.12 0.49 -18.44
N PRO A 103 22.43 0.67 -19.74
CA PRO A 103 23.58 1.48 -20.19
C PRO A 103 23.60 2.91 -19.65
N VAL A 104 22.42 3.51 -19.41
CA VAL A 104 22.32 4.87 -18.86
C VAL A 104 22.93 4.95 -17.46
N ILE A 105 22.77 3.90 -16.63
CA ILE A 105 23.36 3.85 -15.29
C ILE A 105 24.87 3.58 -15.39
N SER A 106 25.28 2.60 -16.21
CA SER A 106 26.71 2.26 -16.35
C SER A 106 27.52 3.42 -16.94
N HIS A 107 26.91 4.25 -17.80
CA HIS A 107 27.53 5.44 -18.37
C HIS A 107 28.01 6.44 -17.29
N LEU A 108 27.27 6.58 -16.18
CA LEU A 108 27.67 7.44 -15.05
C LEU A 108 28.97 6.96 -14.38
N LEU A 109 29.18 5.64 -14.35
CA LEU A 109 30.31 4.99 -13.70
C LEU A 109 31.52 4.83 -14.64
N ARG A 110 31.26 4.64 -15.93
CA ARG A 110 32.27 4.49 -16.99
C ARG A 110 33.16 5.72 -17.05
N SER A 111 34.46 5.54 -17.06
CA SER A 111 35.50 6.59 -17.08
C SER A 111 35.48 7.57 -15.90
N THR A 112 34.55 7.41 -14.94
CA THR A 112 34.54 8.15 -13.67
C THR A 112 35.20 7.33 -12.57
N ILE A 113 34.77 6.06 -12.46
CA ILE A 113 35.23 5.09 -11.47
C ILE A 113 35.91 3.92 -12.19
N TYR A 114 35.27 3.44 -13.25
CA TYR A 114 35.70 2.28 -14.01
C TYR A 114 36.10 2.67 -15.43
N GLU A 115 37.39 2.58 -15.79
CA GLU A 115 37.90 2.99 -17.11
C GLU A 115 37.27 2.20 -18.28
N ASP A 116 37.33 0.87 -18.23
CA ASP A 116 36.93 -0.01 -19.35
C ASP A 116 35.62 -0.80 -19.10
N LEU A 117 34.60 -0.15 -18.54
CA LEU A 117 33.32 -0.82 -18.24
C LEU A 117 32.46 -1.02 -19.51
N LEU A 118 32.18 -2.26 -19.87
CA LEU A 118 31.37 -2.64 -21.04
C LEU A 118 30.00 -3.17 -20.63
N ASP A 119 28.98 -2.95 -21.46
CA ASP A 119 27.62 -3.45 -21.23
C ASP A 119 27.39 -4.73 -22.05
N HIS A 120 26.94 -5.80 -21.41
CA HIS A 120 26.52 -7.01 -22.12
C HIS A 120 25.18 -6.78 -22.84
N ALA A 121 24.96 -7.48 -23.96
CA ALA A 121 23.74 -7.32 -24.77
C ALA A 121 22.43 -7.55 -23.98
N SER A 122 22.45 -8.40 -22.95
CA SER A 122 21.28 -8.71 -22.12
C SER A 122 20.67 -7.49 -21.42
N VAL A 123 21.45 -6.44 -21.11
CA VAL A 123 20.93 -5.24 -20.44
C VAL A 123 20.27 -4.25 -21.40
N LEU A 124 20.39 -4.48 -22.71
CA LEU A 124 19.76 -3.66 -23.76
C LEU A 124 18.29 -4.04 -23.99
N GLU A 125 17.89 -5.24 -23.56
CA GLU A 125 16.54 -5.79 -23.73
C GLU A 125 15.58 -5.42 -22.58
N TYR A 126 16.05 -4.63 -21.63
CA TYR A 126 15.27 -4.24 -20.47
C TYR A 126 14.14 -3.25 -20.81
N ASP A 127 12.93 -3.56 -20.34
CA ASP A 127 11.78 -2.67 -20.49
C ASP A 127 11.97 -1.34 -19.73
N PRO A 128 11.48 -0.21 -20.30
CA PRO A 128 11.42 1.06 -19.59
C PRO A 128 10.61 1.01 -18.30
N ILE A 129 10.89 1.92 -17.37
CA ILE A 129 10.13 2.02 -16.12
C ILE A 129 8.74 2.61 -16.37
N ARG A 130 7.73 1.89 -15.88
CA ARG A 130 6.32 2.31 -15.94
C ARG A 130 6.09 3.51 -15.05
N GLY A 131 5.38 4.49 -15.58
CA GLY A 131 5.04 5.72 -14.88
C GLY A 131 6.13 6.79 -14.85
N MET A 132 7.34 6.51 -15.35
CA MET A 132 8.43 7.48 -15.39
C MET A 132 8.76 7.83 -16.84
N ALA A 133 9.06 9.10 -17.12
CA ALA A 133 9.52 9.51 -18.45
C ALA A 133 10.95 9.03 -18.75
N GLN A 134 11.74 8.83 -17.69
CA GLN A 134 13.12 8.37 -17.77
C GLN A 134 13.39 7.32 -16.69
N ASN A 135 14.25 6.36 -17.02
CA ASN A 135 14.68 5.31 -16.09
C ASN A 135 15.64 5.84 -15.01
N VAL A 136 16.36 6.92 -15.29
CA VAL A 136 17.32 7.53 -14.37
C VAL A 136 16.98 9.00 -14.21
N VAL A 137 16.87 9.48 -12.96
CA VAL A 137 16.69 10.90 -12.65
C VAL A 137 17.57 11.26 -11.46
N LEU A 138 18.41 12.27 -11.65
CA LEU A 138 19.12 12.96 -10.60
C LEU A 138 18.31 14.22 -10.24
N PHE A 139 17.51 14.13 -9.18
CA PHE A 139 16.68 15.22 -8.67
C PHE A 139 17.55 16.21 -7.86
N ASP A 140 17.84 17.38 -8.42
CA ASP A 140 18.57 18.46 -7.76
C ASP A 140 17.62 19.29 -6.89
N HIS A 141 18.01 19.56 -5.66
CA HIS A 141 17.30 20.48 -4.78
C HIS A 141 18.26 21.21 -3.85
N LYS A 142 17.79 22.31 -3.24
CA LYS A 142 18.54 23.13 -2.29
C LYS A 142 17.94 23.16 -0.89
N GLU A 143 16.92 22.33 -0.64
CA GLU A 143 16.29 22.21 0.68
C GLU A 143 17.31 21.80 1.74
N ASP A 144 17.35 22.55 2.85
CA ASP A 144 18.34 22.38 3.92
C ASP A 144 18.13 21.06 4.69
N GLU A 145 19.22 20.47 5.16
CA GLU A 145 19.18 19.31 6.08
C GLU A 145 18.62 19.74 7.45
N SER A 146 17.85 18.86 8.10
CA SER A 146 17.27 19.15 9.42
C SER A 146 18.38 19.35 10.46
N GLN A 147 18.15 20.26 11.41
CA GLN A 147 19.09 20.53 12.50
C GLN A 147 19.37 19.28 13.35
N ARG A 148 20.58 19.19 13.89
CA ARG A 148 21.02 18.08 14.75
C ARG A 148 20.15 18.00 16.00
N ASN A 149 19.65 16.79 16.29
CA ASN A 149 19.23 16.46 17.65
C ASN A 149 20.47 16.34 18.54
N GLU A 150 20.39 16.80 19.80
CA GLU A 150 21.49 16.77 20.78
C GLU A 150 22.05 15.36 21.06
N HIS A 151 21.32 14.31 20.68
CA HIS A 151 21.68 12.90 20.92
C HIS A 151 22.04 12.12 19.64
N SER A 152 22.01 12.76 18.45
CA SER A 152 22.27 12.07 17.18
C SER A 152 23.41 12.71 16.39
N THR A 153 24.39 11.89 16.01
CA THR A 153 25.53 12.30 15.18
C THR A 153 25.22 12.24 13.67
N SER A 154 24.06 11.69 13.30
CA SER A 154 23.64 11.42 11.91
C SER A 154 22.67 12.49 11.40
N TYR A 155 22.51 12.56 10.08
CA TYR A 155 21.79 13.63 9.37
C TYR A 155 20.50 13.11 8.73
N ARG A 156 19.52 14.00 8.55
CA ARG A 156 18.28 13.73 7.82
C ARG A 156 17.87 14.96 7.00
N ASN A 157 17.12 14.73 5.95
CA ASN A 157 16.52 15.76 5.11
C ASN A 157 15.04 15.38 4.91
N GLU A 158 14.15 16.15 5.52
CA GLU A 158 12.71 15.87 5.52
C GLU A 158 12.12 15.95 4.11
N PHE A 159 12.53 16.96 3.31
CA PHE A 159 12.11 17.08 1.92
C PHE A 159 12.48 15.83 1.10
N GLU A 160 13.74 15.37 1.18
CA GLU A 160 14.15 14.15 0.47
C GLU A 160 13.36 12.91 0.94
N ALA A 161 13.09 12.80 2.25
CA ALA A 161 12.38 11.66 2.81
C ALA A 161 10.93 11.61 2.33
N GLU A 162 10.25 12.76 2.30
CA GLU A 162 8.88 12.89 1.80
C GLU A 162 8.80 12.63 0.29
N MET A 163 9.74 13.20 -0.49
CA MET A 163 9.81 12.99 -1.93
C MET A 163 10.04 11.52 -2.30
N ILE A 164 11.01 10.85 -1.66
CA ILE A 164 11.25 9.42 -1.87
C ILE A 164 10.03 8.60 -1.49
N THR A 165 9.39 8.92 -0.37
CA THR A 165 8.22 8.17 0.08
C THR A 165 7.03 8.36 -0.87
N GLY A 166 6.84 9.58 -1.37
CA GLY A 166 5.85 9.90 -2.41
C GLY A 166 6.12 9.13 -3.70
N LEU A 167 7.36 9.14 -4.18
CA LEU A 167 7.77 8.39 -5.38
C LEU A 167 7.60 6.87 -5.20
N TYR A 168 8.00 6.33 -4.05
CA TYR A 168 7.77 4.93 -3.71
C TYR A 168 6.28 4.57 -3.79
N ARG A 169 5.40 5.36 -3.15
CA ARG A 169 3.95 5.14 -3.18
C ARG A 169 3.41 5.22 -4.62
N TYR A 170 3.86 6.19 -5.40
CA TYR A 170 3.50 6.31 -6.81
C TYR A 170 3.90 5.07 -7.62
N LEU A 171 5.14 4.57 -7.47
CA LEU A 171 5.60 3.36 -8.15
C LEU A 171 4.82 2.11 -7.71
N ARG A 172 4.40 2.03 -6.44
CA ARG A 172 3.49 0.97 -5.98
C ARG A 172 2.15 1.03 -6.72
N LEU A 173 1.61 2.23 -6.96
CA LEU A 173 0.40 2.41 -7.77
C LEU A 173 0.62 2.00 -9.23
N GLN A 174 1.82 2.19 -9.80
CA GLN A 174 2.16 1.68 -11.14
C GLN A 174 2.23 0.14 -11.25
N GLY A 175 2.09 -0.58 -10.12
CA GLY A 175 2.04 -2.03 -10.06
C GLY A 175 3.37 -2.69 -9.68
N TYR A 176 4.39 -1.93 -9.30
CA TYR A 176 5.63 -2.49 -8.75
C TYR A 176 5.37 -3.10 -7.37
N LYS A 177 5.99 -4.26 -7.08
CA LYS A 177 5.90 -4.90 -5.77
C LYS A 177 6.92 -4.29 -4.82
N SER A 178 6.70 -4.42 -3.50
CA SER A 178 7.65 -3.98 -2.47
C SER A 178 9.08 -4.47 -2.73
N LYS A 179 9.20 -5.73 -3.17
CA LYS A 179 10.48 -6.39 -3.45
C LYS A 179 11.21 -5.86 -4.69
N ASP A 180 10.51 -5.21 -5.61
CA ASP A 180 11.10 -4.66 -6.85
C ASP A 180 11.78 -3.29 -6.59
N ILE A 181 11.60 -2.72 -5.40
CA ILE A 181 12.08 -1.38 -5.03
C ILE A 181 12.91 -1.49 -3.74
N THR A 182 14.10 -0.88 -3.75
CA THR A 182 14.87 -0.63 -2.53
C THR A 182 15.05 0.87 -2.36
N ILE A 183 14.93 1.33 -1.12
CA ILE A 183 15.27 2.70 -0.74
C ILE A 183 16.60 2.70 -0.01
N LEU A 184 17.57 3.45 -0.53
CA LEU A 184 18.87 3.65 0.05
C LEU A 184 19.01 5.07 0.59
N SER A 185 19.73 5.20 1.69
CA SER A 185 20.18 6.50 2.14
C SER A 185 21.64 6.49 2.57
N ALA A 186 22.30 7.63 2.40
CA ALA A 186 23.63 7.85 2.93
C ALA A 186 23.68 7.84 4.46
N TYR A 187 22.58 8.12 5.17
CA TYR A 187 22.58 8.30 6.62
C TYR A 187 21.49 7.47 7.33
N ASN A 188 21.84 6.91 8.49
CA ASN A 188 20.94 6.05 9.27
C ASN A 188 19.72 6.79 9.83
N GLU A 189 19.86 8.07 10.19
CA GLU A 189 18.70 8.87 10.64
C GLU A 189 17.70 9.12 9.52
N GLN A 190 18.18 9.30 8.29
CA GLN A 190 17.30 9.38 7.13
C GLN A 190 16.60 8.05 6.86
N VAL A 191 17.29 6.90 7.03
CA VAL A 191 16.65 5.58 6.96
C VAL A 191 15.51 5.47 7.96
N ARG A 192 15.73 5.87 9.22
CA ARG A 192 14.68 5.89 10.26
C ARG A 192 13.52 6.82 9.88
N CYS A 193 13.84 8.02 9.39
CA CYS A 193 12.86 9.00 8.92
C CYS A 193 11.94 8.40 7.84
N ILE A 194 12.53 7.82 6.79
CA ILE A 194 11.78 7.21 5.68
C ILE A 194 10.97 6.00 6.16
N ARG A 195 11.54 5.12 7.00
CA ARG A 195 10.82 3.98 7.58
C ARG A 195 9.58 4.43 8.36
N ASN A 196 9.63 5.57 9.02
CA ASN A 196 8.50 6.14 9.76
C ASN A 196 7.40 6.70 8.83
N MET A 197 7.74 7.17 7.64
CA MET A 197 6.79 7.72 6.66
C MET A 197 6.12 6.66 5.78
N ILE A 198 6.70 5.47 5.65
CA ILE A 198 6.11 4.36 4.88
C ILE A 198 4.86 3.81 5.61
N ASN A 199 3.85 3.36 4.86
CA ASN A 199 2.55 2.94 5.42
C ASN A 199 2.68 1.76 6.41
N PRO A 200 1.84 1.65 7.46
CA PRO A 200 1.91 0.58 8.46
C PRO A 200 1.87 -0.85 7.88
N VAL A 201 1.10 -1.06 6.81
CA VAL A 201 1.01 -2.34 6.09
C VAL A 201 2.34 -2.74 5.44
N ASP A 202 3.14 -1.76 5.02
CA ASP A 202 4.50 -1.97 4.54
C ASP A 202 5.51 -1.99 5.72
N LYS A 203 5.19 -1.38 6.88
CA LYS A 203 6.03 -1.37 8.11
C LYS A 203 6.09 -2.70 8.84
N GLU A 204 4.98 -3.45 8.93
CA GLU A 204 4.88 -4.74 9.66
C GLU A 204 5.86 -5.83 9.16
N LEU A 205 6.60 -5.53 8.09
CA LEU A 205 7.47 -6.46 7.38
C LEU A 205 8.90 -5.94 7.24
N ILE A 206 9.24 -4.85 7.93
CA ILE A 206 10.58 -4.21 7.97
C ILE A 206 11.53 -4.91 8.98
N GLN A 207 11.04 -5.83 9.82
CA GLN A 207 11.88 -6.51 10.81
C GLN A 207 12.28 -7.92 10.37
N ARG A 208 13.56 -8.05 9.99
CA ARG A 208 14.51 -9.12 10.38
C ARG A 208 15.77 -8.98 9.52
N GLU A 209 16.67 -8.07 9.89
CA GLU A 209 18.08 -8.14 9.42
C GLU A 209 19.03 -7.26 10.23
N ASP A 210 18.54 -6.32 11.04
CA ASP A 210 19.41 -5.53 11.93
C ASP A 210 19.53 -6.23 13.29
N GLY A 211 20.61 -6.97 13.51
CA GLY A 211 20.96 -7.54 14.81
C GLY A 211 21.34 -6.46 15.82
N MET A 212 20.36 -5.92 16.55
CA MET A 212 20.56 -5.25 17.84
C MET A 212 19.28 -5.29 18.68
N GLY A 213 19.43 -5.62 19.96
CA GLY A 213 18.37 -6.09 20.85
C GLY A 213 17.22 -5.13 21.14
N THR A 214 16.08 -5.75 21.43
CA THR A 214 14.99 -5.38 22.36
C THR A 214 14.76 -3.91 22.66
N GLU A 215 13.63 -3.38 22.18
CA GLU A 215 12.65 -2.63 22.98
C GLU A 215 11.33 -2.54 22.19
N LEU A 216 10.24 -3.03 22.80
CA LEU A 216 8.88 -2.96 22.27
C LEU A 216 8.28 -1.58 22.60
N PRO A 217 7.71 -0.83 21.64
CA PRO A 217 6.84 0.29 21.98
C PRO A 217 5.44 -0.26 22.31
N GLY A 218 5.03 -0.06 23.56
CA GLY A 218 3.67 -0.30 24.03
C GLY A 218 2.67 0.68 23.41
N ASP A 219 1.50 0.13 23.13
CA ASP A 219 0.16 0.72 23.28
C ASP A 219 -0.09 2.14 22.75
N ILE A 220 -0.75 2.22 21.58
CA ILE A 220 -1.72 3.28 21.31
C ILE A 220 -2.97 2.60 20.73
N LEU A 221 -3.94 2.32 21.61
CA LEU A 221 -5.35 2.23 21.24
C LEU A 221 -6.14 3.24 22.09
N GLU A 222 -6.60 4.26 21.38
CA GLU A 222 -7.91 4.89 21.43
C GLU A 222 -8.41 5.61 22.69
N ASN A 223 -8.86 6.84 22.40
CA ASN A 223 -9.63 7.71 23.24
C ASN A 223 -10.88 7.04 23.82
N GLY A 224 -11.02 7.18 25.14
CA GLY A 224 -12.22 7.73 25.79
C GLY A 224 -13.50 6.89 25.75
N ASN A 225 -13.78 6.22 26.87
CA ASN A 225 -15.09 6.32 27.51
C ASN A 225 -14.99 6.04 29.01
N HIS A 226 -15.48 7.01 29.79
CA HIS A 226 -15.73 6.96 31.22
C HIS A 226 -16.59 5.76 31.61
N TYR A 227 -16.10 4.89 32.50
CA TYR A 227 -16.89 4.24 33.56
C TYR A 227 -15.96 3.89 34.72
N LEU A 228 -16.25 4.45 35.89
CA LEU A 228 -15.71 4.03 37.19
C LEU A 228 -16.10 2.58 37.45
N HIS A 229 -15.17 1.70 37.85
CA HIS A 229 -15.32 0.76 38.97
C HIS A 229 -14.12 -0.20 39.14
N ASP A 230 -13.48 -0.08 40.30
CA ASP A 230 -13.10 -1.15 41.24
C ASP A 230 -12.08 -2.23 40.81
N GLU A 231 -10.84 -2.08 41.29
CA GLU A 231 -9.69 -2.97 41.05
C GLU A 231 -9.60 -4.11 42.10
N SER A 232 -10.61 -4.99 42.15
CA SER A 232 -10.49 -6.20 42.97
C SER A 232 -9.80 -7.36 42.19
N PRO A 233 -8.82 -8.08 42.79
CA PRO A 233 -8.08 -9.18 42.15
C PRO A 233 -8.93 -10.38 41.69
N GLU A 234 -10.20 -10.45 42.07
CA GLU A 234 -11.08 -11.58 41.75
C GLU A 234 -11.67 -11.50 40.34
N HIS A 235 -11.80 -10.31 39.73
CA HIS A 235 -12.38 -10.15 38.39
C HIS A 235 -11.43 -10.62 37.27
N LYS A 236 -10.11 -10.48 37.47
CA LYS A 236 -9.07 -10.92 36.51
C LYS A 236 -9.02 -12.45 36.37
N ARG A 237 -9.40 -13.21 37.41
CA ARG A 237 -9.43 -14.68 37.37
C ARG A 237 -10.59 -15.27 36.56
N LYS A 238 -11.68 -14.53 36.34
CA LYS A 238 -12.81 -14.99 35.49
C LYS A 238 -12.56 -14.83 33.99
N ILE A 239 -11.85 -13.79 33.56
CA ILE A 239 -11.52 -13.56 32.13
C ILE A 239 -10.49 -14.58 31.62
N GLN A 240 -9.59 -15.06 32.48
CA GLN A 240 -8.57 -16.04 32.10
C GLN A 240 -9.13 -17.47 31.93
N LYS A 241 -10.28 -17.78 32.55
CA LYS A 241 -10.99 -19.06 32.35
C LYS A 241 -11.91 -19.10 31.12
N MET A 242 -12.22 -17.96 30.50
CA MET A 242 -13.02 -17.92 29.26
C MET A 242 -12.20 -18.03 27.97
N LYS A 243 -10.86 -17.87 28.03
CA LYS A 243 -9.97 -17.94 26.85
C LYS A 243 -9.55 -19.36 26.45
N SER A 244 -9.86 -20.39 27.23
CA SER A 244 -9.42 -21.78 26.99
C SER A 244 -10.51 -22.71 26.41
N SER A 245 -11.65 -22.19 25.93
CA SER A 245 -12.73 -23.03 25.37
C SER A 245 -13.23 -22.63 23.97
N ALA A 246 -12.56 -21.71 23.28
CA ALA A 246 -12.95 -21.28 21.93
C ALA A 246 -12.00 -21.73 20.82
N TYR A 247 -11.04 -22.61 21.14
CA TYR A 247 -10.04 -23.13 20.19
C TYR A 247 -10.25 -24.62 19.94
N GLU A 248 -11.44 -25.03 19.49
CA GLU A 248 -11.65 -26.34 18.87
C GLU A 248 -13.08 -26.40 18.29
N LYS A 249 -13.18 -26.15 16.98
CA LYS A 249 -14.23 -26.55 16.00
C LYS A 249 -14.50 -25.42 15.01
N ARG A 250 -13.79 -25.45 13.88
CA ARG A 250 -14.39 -25.20 12.56
C ARG A 250 -13.52 -25.90 11.51
N GLN A 251 -14.13 -26.89 10.90
CA GLN A 251 -13.56 -27.81 9.92
C GLN A 251 -13.19 -27.08 8.61
N GLY A 252 -12.12 -27.57 7.97
CA GLY A 252 -12.14 -27.81 6.53
C GLY A 252 -11.94 -26.61 5.60
N VAL A 253 -10.83 -25.89 5.72
CA VAL A 253 -10.22 -25.18 4.57
C VAL A 253 -8.72 -25.42 4.63
N ARG A 254 -8.17 -26.12 3.63
CA ARG A 254 -6.71 -26.18 3.41
C ARG A 254 -6.24 -24.76 3.12
N VAL A 255 -5.63 -24.11 4.12
CA VAL A 255 -4.92 -22.85 3.94
C VAL A 255 -3.68 -23.17 3.10
N THR A 256 -3.76 -22.90 1.81
CA THR A 256 -2.59 -22.79 0.93
C THR A 256 -1.64 -21.76 1.56
N ALA A 257 -0.36 -22.12 1.65
CA ALA A 257 0.69 -21.33 2.27
C ALA A 257 0.50 -19.82 2.01
N VAL A 258 0.29 -19.06 3.09
CA VAL A 258 0.28 -17.60 3.04
C VAL A 258 1.67 -17.17 2.55
N GLU A 259 1.75 -16.66 1.32
CA GLU A 259 2.97 -16.01 0.82
C GLU A 259 3.38 -14.95 1.86
N LYS A 260 4.57 -15.08 2.44
CA LYS A 260 5.13 -14.08 3.35
C LYS A 260 5.12 -12.74 2.62
N ARG A 261 4.27 -11.80 3.05
CA ARG A 261 4.32 -10.42 2.58
C ARG A 261 5.73 -9.91 2.91
N GLN A 262 6.49 -9.43 1.92
CA GLN A 262 7.78 -8.78 2.13
C GLN A 262 7.56 -7.26 2.06
N GLY A 263 8.03 -6.54 3.07
CA GLY A 263 8.03 -5.08 3.11
C GLY A 263 9.04 -4.50 2.12
N VAL A 264 9.01 -3.18 1.91
CA VAL A 264 10.05 -2.50 1.14
C VAL A 264 11.35 -2.46 1.95
N ARG A 265 12.48 -2.68 1.27
CA ARG A 265 13.79 -2.62 1.93
C ARG A 265 14.25 -1.17 1.99
N VAL A 266 14.44 -0.64 3.21
CA VAL A 266 15.00 0.69 3.47
C VAL A 266 16.27 0.52 4.28
N THR A 267 17.42 0.88 3.76
CA THR A 267 18.70 0.67 4.45
C THR A 267 19.76 1.70 4.09
N ALA A 268 20.83 1.76 4.86
CA ALA A 268 21.99 2.58 4.54
C ALA A 268 22.81 1.95 3.40
N ILE A 269 23.50 2.78 2.62
CA ILE A 269 24.35 2.32 1.49
C ILE A 269 25.34 1.24 1.94
N ASP A 270 25.98 1.44 3.10
CA ASP A 270 27.00 0.55 3.64
C ASP A 270 26.45 -0.89 3.92
N ASN A 271 25.14 -1.04 4.11
CA ASN A 271 24.47 -2.31 4.38
C ASN A 271 23.86 -2.97 3.12
N PHE A 272 24.07 -2.42 1.92
CA PHE A 272 23.48 -2.91 0.66
C PHE A 272 24.54 -3.44 -0.34
N GLN A 273 25.78 -3.68 0.10
CA GLN A 273 26.79 -4.25 -0.81
C GLN A 273 26.47 -5.71 -1.17
N GLY A 274 26.86 -6.11 -2.38
CA GLY A 274 26.57 -7.44 -2.95
C GLY A 274 25.13 -7.57 -3.46
N GLU A 275 24.23 -6.68 -3.03
CA GLU A 275 22.83 -6.72 -3.40
C GLU A 275 22.50 -5.82 -4.60
N GLU A 276 21.32 -6.07 -5.17
CA GLU A 276 20.80 -5.39 -6.35
C GLU A 276 19.27 -5.39 -6.32
N ASN A 277 18.65 -4.40 -6.95
CA ASN A 277 17.20 -4.39 -7.16
C ASN A 277 16.83 -3.77 -8.51
N LYS A 278 15.60 -4.00 -8.97
CA LYS A 278 15.11 -3.39 -10.21
C LYS A 278 15.14 -1.88 -10.12
N ILE A 279 14.60 -1.33 -9.02
CA ILE A 279 14.52 0.12 -8.80
C ILE A 279 15.20 0.48 -7.48
N ILE A 280 16.06 1.49 -7.53
CA ILE A 280 16.70 2.10 -6.36
C ILE A 280 16.26 3.55 -6.24
N LEU A 281 15.73 3.90 -5.07
CA LEU A 281 15.49 5.29 -4.67
C LEU A 281 16.59 5.68 -3.68
N LEU A 282 17.39 6.69 -3.99
CA LEU A 282 18.58 7.06 -3.23
C LEU A 282 18.44 8.48 -2.68
N SER A 283 18.57 8.65 -1.36
CA SER A 283 18.65 9.95 -0.68
C SER A 283 20.08 10.22 -0.22
N LEU A 284 20.66 11.33 -0.69
CA LEU A 284 22.02 11.77 -0.33
C LEU A 284 22.05 12.65 0.92
N VAL A 285 20.93 13.27 1.31
CA VAL A 285 20.69 13.98 2.57
C VAL A 285 21.39 15.33 2.71
N ARG A 286 22.67 15.41 2.33
CA ARG A 286 23.51 16.56 2.69
C ARG A 286 23.16 17.79 1.88
N SER A 287 22.72 18.83 2.59
CA SER A 287 22.42 20.15 2.04
C SER A 287 22.55 21.16 3.18
N ASN A 288 23.65 21.93 3.19
CA ASN A 288 23.97 22.84 4.28
C ASN A 288 24.85 23.99 3.80
N LYS A 289 24.83 25.10 4.54
CA LYS A 289 25.55 26.34 4.20
C LYS A 289 27.04 26.22 4.47
N GLU A 290 27.47 25.32 5.35
CA GLU A 290 28.89 25.14 5.70
C GLU A 290 29.67 24.30 4.69
N GLY A 291 29.03 23.83 3.62
CA GLY A 291 29.72 23.10 2.56
C GLY A 291 30.14 21.67 2.95
N ARG A 292 29.55 21.08 3.99
CA ARG A 292 29.99 19.79 4.55
C ARG A 292 29.21 18.62 3.95
N ILE A 293 29.90 17.76 3.19
CA ILE A 293 29.32 16.58 2.54
C ILE A 293 29.66 15.24 3.25
N GLY A 294 30.41 15.28 4.35
CA GLY A 294 30.69 14.10 5.17
C GLY A 294 31.42 12.98 4.41
N HIS A 295 30.84 11.77 4.40
CA HIS A 295 31.38 10.60 3.71
C HIS A 295 30.91 10.46 2.26
N LEU A 296 30.09 11.39 1.74
CA LEU A 296 29.70 11.41 0.32
C LEU A 296 30.85 11.75 -0.62
N ARG A 297 32.01 12.17 -0.09
CA ARG A 297 33.27 12.32 -0.85
C ARG A 297 33.99 11.00 -1.15
N ASP A 298 33.56 9.92 -0.51
CA ASP A 298 34.18 8.61 -0.67
C ASP A 298 33.73 7.97 -1.99
N GLU A 299 34.66 7.86 -2.93
CA GLU A 299 34.42 7.31 -4.28
C GLU A 299 33.85 5.89 -4.23
N LYS A 300 34.24 5.09 -3.22
CA LYS A 300 33.76 3.72 -3.03
C LYS A 300 32.26 3.70 -2.69
N ARG A 301 31.81 4.66 -1.88
CA ARG A 301 30.38 4.82 -1.52
C ARG A 301 29.56 5.35 -2.68
N ILE A 302 30.10 6.28 -3.46
CA ILE A 302 29.48 6.77 -4.70
C ILE A 302 29.29 5.60 -5.68
N CYS A 303 30.33 4.78 -5.84
CA CYS A 303 30.27 3.60 -6.69
C CYS A 303 29.16 2.65 -6.25
N VAL A 304 29.14 2.26 -4.98
CA VAL A 304 28.11 1.34 -4.48
C VAL A 304 26.73 1.94 -4.66
N SER A 305 26.48 3.18 -4.25
CA SER A 305 25.12 3.76 -4.27
C SER A 305 24.47 3.81 -5.65
N LEU A 306 25.26 4.01 -6.70
CA LEU A 306 24.77 4.14 -8.07
C LEU A 306 24.71 2.82 -8.85
N SER A 307 25.44 1.79 -8.41
CA SER A 307 25.56 0.49 -9.12
C SER A 307 24.60 -0.59 -8.63
N ARG A 308 23.62 -0.25 -7.78
CA ARG A 308 22.67 -1.21 -7.21
C ARG A 308 21.41 -1.42 -8.05
N ALA A 309 21.10 -0.48 -8.94
CA ALA A 309 19.90 -0.49 -9.76
C ALA A 309 20.13 -1.29 -11.05
N LYS A 310 19.16 -2.14 -11.41
CA LYS A 310 19.11 -2.78 -12.72
C LYS A 310 18.44 -1.89 -13.76
N LEU A 311 17.26 -1.39 -13.43
CA LEU A 311 16.38 -0.67 -14.35
C LEU A 311 16.24 0.81 -14.00
N GLY A 312 16.08 1.12 -12.71
CA GLY A 312 15.67 2.44 -12.25
C GLY A 312 16.55 3.02 -11.18
N LEU A 313 17.06 4.23 -11.40
CA LEU A 313 17.88 4.93 -10.43
C LEU A 313 17.36 6.35 -10.25
N PHE A 314 16.75 6.62 -9.11
CA PHE A 314 16.20 7.92 -8.76
C PHE A 314 16.96 8.46 -7.56
N VAL A 315 17.79 9.48 -7.77
CA VAL A 315 18.70 10.02 -6.75
C VAL A 315 18.25 11.43 -6.38
N LEU A 316 18.15 11.73 -5.09
CA LEU A 316 17.87 13.06 -4.58
C LEU A 316 19.11 13.59 -3.85
N GLY A 317 19.46 14.85 -4.11
CA GLY A 317 20.46 15.55 -3.32
C GLY A 317 20.73 16.95 -3.84
N ASN A 318 21.57 17.68 -3.10
CA ASN A 318 22.09 18.98 -3.51
C ASN A 318 23.35 18.80 -4.36
N PHE A 319 23.19 18.73 -5.68
CA PHE A 319 24.30 18.44 -6.59
C PHE A 319 25.25 19.62 -6.76
N SER A 320 24.76 20.85 -6.59
CA SER A 320 25.60 22.05 -6.56
C SER A 320 26.65 21.95 -5.45
N LEU A 321 26.22 21.56 -4.23
CA LEU A 321 27.10 21.34 -3.09
C LEU A 321 28.07 20.17 -3.32
N LEU A 322 27.58 19.05 -3.86
CA LEU A 322 28.41 17.86 -4.09
C LEU A 322 29.49 18.09 -5.15
N GLN A 323 29.16 18.81 -6.22
CA GLN A 323 30.10 19.17 -7.29
C GLN A 323 31.24 20.04 -6.78
N GLU A 324 30.96 21.04 -5.93
CA GLU A 324 31.99 21.93 -5.38
C GLU A 324 32.97 21.18 -4.47
N ARG A 325 32.48 20.16 -3.75
CA ARG A 325 33.21 19.51 -2.66
C ARG A 325 33.86 18.17 -3.05
N SER A 326 33.55 17.61 -4.21
CA SER A 326 34.10 16.32 -4.66
C SER A 326 34.34 16.29 -6.17
N LYS A 327 35.60 15.99 -6.55
CA LYS A 327 36.00 15.82 -7.96
C LYS A 327 35.26 14.67 -8.64
N CYS A 328 35.02 13.57 -7.92
CA CYS A 328 34.27 12.43 -8.46
C CYS A 328 32.83 12.81 -8.78
N TRP A 329 32.15 13.54 -7.88
CA TRP A 329 30.81 14.05 -8.15
C TRP A 329 30.80 15.05 -9.32
N ALA A 330 31.81 15.92 -9.42
CA ALA A 330 31.91 16.86 -10.53
C ALA A 330 31.95 16.16 -11.89
N LYS A 331 32.82 15.16 -12.06
CA LYS A 331 32.91 14.35 -13.29
C LYS A 331 31.62 13.57 -13.59
N LEU A 332 31.00 13.03 -12.54
CA LEU A 332 29.74 12.28 -12.68
C LEU A 332 28.60 13.19 -13.15
N LEU A 333 28.48 14.37 -12.56
CA LEU A 333 27.44 15.34 -12.88
C LEU A 333 27.65 15.96 -14.25
N GLU A 334 28.89 16.07 -14.73
CA GLU A 334 29.19 16.43 -16.13
C GLU A 334 28.59 15.41 -17.11
N LYS A 335 28.88 14.12 -16.94
CA LYS A 335 28.27 13.04 -17.72
C LYS A 335 26.75 13.04 -17.63
N ALA A 336 26.21 13.22 -16.43
CA ALA A 336 24.77 13.27 -16.22
C ALA A 336 24.11 14.42 -17.01
N ARG A 337 24.78 15.57 -17.17
CA ARG A 337 24.32 16.69 -18.00
C ARG A 337 24.36 16.36 -19.49
N GLU A 338 25.40 15.69 -19.96
CA GLU A 338 25.50 15.25 -21.37
C GLU A 338 24.31 14.36 -21.76
N THR A 339 23.86 13.52 -20.82
CA THR A 339 22.70 12.63 -21.00
C THR A 339 21.36 13.22 -20.52
N ASN A 340 21.32 14.49 -20.12
CA ASN A 340 20.13 15.20 -19.62
C ASN A 340 19.37 14.50 -18.48
N LEU A 341 20.09 13.96 -17.49
CA LEU A 341 19.53 13.21 -16.36
C LEU A 341 19.27 14.07 -15.12
N ILE A 342 19.78 15.30 -15.07
CA ILE A 342 19.62 16.20 -13.92
C ILE A 342 18.33 17.02 -14.08
N HIS A 343 17.46 16.95 -13.08
CA HIS A 343 16.18 17.63 -13.08
C HIS A 343 15.87 18.23 -11.72
N GLU A 344 15.09 19.32 -11.68
CA GLU A 344 14.54 19.88 -10.43
C GLU A 344 13.13 19.29 -10.12
N GLN A 345 12.75 18.22 -10.82
CA GLN A 345 11.43 17.60 -10.76
C GLN A 345 11.49 16.14 -11.21
N PHE A 346 10.58 15.29 -10.73
CA PHE A 346 10.37 13.97 -11.31
C PHE A 346 9.39 14.04 -12.49
N PRO A 347 9.82 13.70 -13.72
CA PRO A 347 8.93 13.64 -14.87
C PRO A 347 8.20 12.29 -14.90
N LEU A 348 6.93 12.28 -14.50
CA LEU A 348 6.06 11.11 -14.53
C LEU A 348 5.27 11.05 -15.84
N VAL A 349 4.91 9.85 -16.30
CA VAL A 349 4.09 9.66 -17.51
C VAL A 349 2.84 8.85 -17.20
N CYS A 350 1.69 9.38 -17.60
CA CYS A 350 0.44 8.67 -17.42
C CYS A 350 0.33 7.46 -18.36
N GLN A 351 0.16 6.27 -17.79
CA GLN A 351 0.03 5.03 -18.56
C GLN A 351 -1.28 4.93 -19.36
N ASN A 352 -2.32 5.66 -18.92
CA ASN A 352 -3.63 5.66 -19.60
C ASN A 352 -3.76 6.81 -20.61
N HIS A 353 -2.91 7.83 -20.53
CA HIS A 353 -2.94 9.01 -21.41
C HIS A 353 -1.53 9.27 -21.96
N PRO A 354 -1.12 8.51 -23.01
CA PRO A 354 0.19 8.65 -23.63
C PRO A 354 0.43 10.10 -24.08
N GLY A 355 1.60 10.65 -23.75
CA GLY A 355 1.95 12.06 -24.02
C GLY A 355 1.65 13.02 -22.86
N THR A 356 0.93 12.59 -21.82
CA THR A 356 0.76 13.39 -20.60
C THR A 356 1.96 13.20 -19.68
N VAL A 357 2.82 14.22 -19.61
CA VAL A 357 3.94 14.30 -18.66
C VAL A 357 3.53 15.15 -17.46
N ILE A 358 3.76 14.63 -16.26
CA ILE A 358 3.41 15.29 -14.99
C ILE A 358 4.70 15.49 -14.22
N ASN A 359 4.99 16.74 -13.87
CA ASN A 359 6.24 17.10 -13.22
C ASN A 359 6.01 17.30 -11.72
N ILE A 360 6.58 16.42 -10.90
CA ILE A 360 6.52 16.51 -9.44
C ILE A 360 7.73 17.27 -8.93
N LYS A 361 7.51 18.46 -8.36
CA LYS A 361 8.55 19.30 -7.77
C LYS A 361 8.59 19.19 -6.26
N GLN A 362 7.44 19.02 -5.61
CA GLN A 362 7.30 19.01 -4.16
C GLN A 362 6.49 17.81 -3.67
N PRO A 363 6.64 17.39 -2.40
CA PRO A 363 5.94 16.22 -1.88
C PRO A 363 4.41 16.27 -2.04
N GLY A 364 3.82 17.46 -1.88
CA GLY A 364 2.38 17.69 -2.05
C GLY A 364 1.87 17.40 -3.48
N ASP A 365 2.74 17.47 -4.49
CA ASP A 365 2.38 17.25 -5.89
C ASP A 365 1.93 15.82 -6.15
N PHE A 366 2.45 14.84 -5.40
CA PHE A 366 2.01 13.44 -5.51
C PHE A 366 0.53 13.29 -5.18
N VAL A 367 0.04 14.04 -4.18
CA VAL A 367 -1.36 13.98 -3.73
C VAL A 367 -2.25 14.83 -4.64
N SER A 368 -1.77 16.00 -5.09
CA SER A 368 -2.59 16.91 -5.89
C SER A 368 -2.65 16.54 -7.38
N LEU A 369 -1.56 16.00 -7.96
CA LEU A 369 -1.45 15.74 -9.41
C LEU A 369 -1.62 14.26 -9.78
N VAL A 370 -1.19 13.34 -8.92
CA VAL A 370 -1.22 11.88 -9.18
C VAL A 370 -1.78 11.03 -8.02
N PRO A 371 -2.89 11.41 -7.37
CA PRO A 371 -3.38 10.76 -6.15
C PRO A 371 -3.65 9.26 -6.29
N GLU A 372 -4.07 8.82 -7.49
CA GLU A 372 -4.46 7.43 -7.78
C GLU A 372 -3.49 6.77 -8.80
N GLY A 373 -2.31 7.36 -8.98
CA GLY A 373 -1.25 6.88 -9.88
C GLY A 373 -1.50 7.15 -11.37
N GLY A 374 -2.64 7.74 -11.75
CA GLY A 374 -2.83 8.32 -13.08
C GLY A 374 -2.78 9.84 -13.03
N CYS A 375 -2.99 10.50 -14.18
CA CYS A 375 -3.05 11.96 -14.25
C CYS A 375 -4.36 12.50 -13.65
N ASN A 376 -4.49 13.83 -13.60
CA ASN A 376 -5.69 14.48 -13.06
C ASN A 376 -6.87 14.57 -14.07
N VAL A 377 -6.80 13.87 -15.20
CA VAL A 377 -7.91 13.79 -16.17
C VAL A 377 -8.98 12.82 -15.65
N PRO A 378 -10.29 13.12 -15.76
CA PRO A 378 -11.35 12.18 -15.38
C PRO A 378 -11.22 10.81 -16.05
N CYS A 379 -11.56 9.73 -15.34
CA CYS A 379 -11.55 8.40 -15.94
C CYS A 379 -12.78 8.19 -16.84
N GLU A 380 -12.57 8.00 -18.14
CA GLU A 380 -13.65 7.81 -19.12
C GLU A 380 -14.17 6.37 -19.23
N LYS A 381 -13.63 5.43 -18.43
CA LYS A 381 -14.05 4.02 -18.48
C LYS A 381 -15.43 3.82 -17.87
N GLN A 382 -16.25 2.99 -18.53
CA GLN A 382 -17.56 2.59 -18.02
C GLN A 382 -17.45 1.42 -17.04
N LEU A 383 -18.16 1.53 -15.92
CA LEU A 383 -18.43 0.43 -15.00
C LEU A 383 -19.35 -0.61 -15.66
N LYS A 384 -19.42 -1.83 -15.13
CA LYS A 384 -20.32 -2.89 -15.63
C LYS A 384 -21.80 -2.49 -15.72
N CYS A 385 -22.22 -1.50 -14.94
CA CYS A 385 -23.59 -0.98 -14.97
C CYS A 385 -23.86 0.09 -16.04
N GLY A 386 -22.84 0.49 -16.82
CA GLY A 386 -22.90 1.54 -17.84
C GLY A 386 -22.53 2.95 -17.33
N HIS A 387 -22.46 3.17 -16.01
CA HIS A 387 -22.02 4.46 -15.46
C HIS A 387 -20.52 4.71 -15.73
N ILE A 388 -20.16 5.96 -16.03
CA ILE A 388 -18.76 6.40 -16.12
C ILE A 388 -18.13 6.39 -14.72
N CYS A 389 -16.89 5.91 -14.63
CA CYS A 389 -16.09 5.89 -13.41
C CYS A 389 -16.07 7.29 -12.75
N PRO A 390 -16.36 7.41 -11.45
CA PRO A 390 -16.36 8.71 -10.77
C PRO A 390 -14.95 9.18 -10.36
N LYS A 391 -13.91 8.36 -10.54
CA LYS A 391 -12.54 8.69 -10.15
C LYS A 391 -11.81 9.48 -11.26
N THR A 392 -10.77 10.20 -10.87
CA THR A 392 -9.73 10.66 -11.81
C THR A 392 -8.95 9.48 -12.36
N CYS A 393 -8.18 9.70 -13.42
CA CYS A 393 -7.39 8.67 -14.06
C CYS A 393 -6.55 7.93 -13.01
N HIS A 394 -6.67 6.61 -13.00
CA HIS A 394 -6.07 5.76 -11.99
C HIS A 394 -5.43 4.53 -12.61
N SER A 395 -4.41 4.01 -11.94
CA SER A 395 -3.65 2.83 -12.35
C SER A 395 -4.39 1.52 -12.04
N ASP A 396 -5.17 1.50 -10.96
CA ASP A 396 -5.86 0.30 -10.49
C ASP A 396 -7.12 -0.01 -11.32
N THR A 397 -7.05 -1.05 -12.13
CA THR A 397 -8.20 -1.47 -12.95
C THR A 397 -9.32 -2.13 -12.13
N PHE A 398 -9.04 -2.58 -10.90
CA PHE A 398 -10.01 -3.26 -10.04
C PHE A 398 -11.19 -2.36 -9.65
N VAL A 399 -10.96 -1.05 -9.56
CA VAL A 399 -12.00 -0.05 -9.26
C VAL A 399 -13.19 -0.16 -10.22
N HIS A 400 -12.96 -0.55 -11.49
CA HIS A 400 -14.03 -0.70 -12.48
C HIS A 400 -14.94 -1.92 -12.26
N TYR A 401 -14.52 -2.84 -11.39
CA TYR A 401 -15.29 -4.02 -11.01
C TYR A 401 -16.08 -3.83 -9.71
N LEU A 402 -15.85 -2.71 -8.99
CA LEU A 402 -16.54 -2.41 -7.74
C LEU A 402 -18.01 -2.04 -7.97
N PRO A 403 -18.89 -2.27 -6.97
CA PRO A 403 -20.29 -1.88 -7.05
C PRO A 403 -20.47 -0.38 -7.26
N CYS A 404 -21.30 0.00 -8.22
CA CYS A 404 -21.57 1.42 -8.48
C CYS A 404 -22.40 2.05 -7.35
N LEU A 405 -21.92 3.20 -6.85
CA LEU A 405 -22.58 3.97 -5.80
C LEU A 405 -23.43 5.14 -6.32
N LYS A 406 -23.44 5.39 -7.65
CA LYS A 406 -24.31 6.40 -8.26
C LYS A 406 -25.78 6.01 -8.16
N GLU A 407 -26.65 7.00 -8.25
CA GLU A 407 -28.10 6.80 -8.32
C GLU A 407 -28.47 5.93 -9.52
N CYS A 408 -29.51 5.12 -9.37
CA CYS A 408 -29.96 4.23 -10.43
C CYS A 408 -30.70 5.02 -11.52
N THR A 409 -30.19 5.00 -12.75
CA THR A 409 -30.82 5.65 -13.91
C THR A 409 -31.98 4.85 -14.52
N LYS A 410 -32.32 3.69 -13.96
CA LYS A 410 -33.41 2.84 -14.48
C LYS A 410 -34.77 3.38 -14.06
N THR A 411 -35.73 3.25 -14.95
CA THR A 411 -37.15 3.55 -14.68
C THR A 411 -37.96 2.26 -14.56
N CYS A 412 -39.05 2.29 -13.79
CA CYS A 412 -40.01 1.19 -13.78
C CYS A 412 -40.86 1.20 -15.06
N SER A 413 -41.69 0.16 -15.25
CA SER A 413 -42.59 0.05 -16.42
C SER A 413 -43.53 1.25 -16.61
N ASN A 414 -43.83 2.01 -15.55
CA ASN A 414 -44.69 3.20 -15.59
C ASN A 414 -43.87 4.50 -15.62
N GLY A 415 -42.57 4.44 -15.91
CA GLY A 415 -41.70 5.60 -16.08
C GLY A 415 -41.15 6.22 -14.78
N HIS A 416 -41.46 5.69 -13.59
CA HIS A 416 -40.92 6.25 -12.35
C HIS A 416 -39.41 5.95 -12.19
N PRO A 417 -38.58 6.95 -11.85
CA PRO A 417 -37.14 6.77 -11.64
C PRO A 417 -36.86 5.96 -10.38
N CYS A 418 -35.87 5.08 -10.44
CA CYS A 418 -35.44 4.29 -9.29
C CYS A 418 -34.62 5.15 -8.30
N LYS A 419 -35.10 5.29 -7.06
CA LYS A 419 -34.42 6.03 -5.99
C LYS A 419 -33.30 5.26 -5.27
N LYS A 420 -32.94 4.07 -5.74
CA LYS A 420 -31.90 3.21 -5.13
C LYS A 420 -30.54 3.45 -5.76
N ARG A 421 -29.48 2.93 -5.13
CA ARG A 421 -28.14 2.87 -5.72
C ARG A 421 -28.12 1.95 -6.92
N CYS A 422 -27.27 2.24 -7.91
CA CYS A 422 -27.19 1.48 -9.15
C CYS A 422 -26.82 0.00 -8.94
N SER A 423 -25.97 -0.29 -7.95
CA SER A 423 -25.60 -1.67 -7.58
C SER A 423 -26.70 -2.47 -6.88
N GLU A 424 -27.76 -1.80 -6.41
CA GLU A 424 -28.88 -2.47 -5.76
C GLU A 424 -29.93 -2.89 -6.79
N PRO A 425 -30.55 -4.07 -6.63
CA PRO A 425 -31.67 -4.45 -7.47
C PRO A 425 -32.85 -3.49 -7.25
N CYS A 426 -33.33 -2.86 -8.35
CA CYS A 426 -34.41 -1.87 -8.31
C CYS A 426 -35.64 -2.42 -7.56
N GLY A 427 -36.00 -3.68 -7.80
CA GLY A 427 -37.13 -4.33 -7.16
C GLY A 427 -38.47 -3.71 -7.55
N LYS A 428 -39.46 -3.83 -6.67
CA LYS A 428 -40.83 -3.33 -6.89
C LYS A 428 -40.92 -1.82 -6.64
N CYS A 429 -41.55 -1.08 -7.55
CA CYS A 429 -41.72 0.38 -7.45
C CYS A 429 -42.83 0.74 -6.44
N ASN A 430 -42.46 1.43 -5.36
CA ASN A 430 -43.36 1.85 -4.28
C ASN A 430 -43.94 3.26 -4.45
N GLU A 431 -43.67 3.94 -5.57
CA GLU A 431 -44.28 5.25 -5.86
C GLU A 431 -45.81 5.12 -5.91
N MET A 432 -46.51 6.05 -5.26
CA MET A 432 -47.96 6.04 -5.20
C MET A 432 -48.52 6.67 -6.48
N MET A 433 -49.37 5.94 -7.19
CA MET A 433 -50.05 6.45 -8.39
C MET A 433 -51.55 6.16 -8.34
N GLU A 434 -52.33 7.02 -8.97
CA GLU A 434 -53.77 6.80 -9.13
C GLU A 434 -54.01 5.80 -10.25
N LYS A 435 -54.76 4.75 -9.94
CA LYS A 435 -55.22 3.76 -10.93
C LYS A 435 -56.70 3.52 -10.75
N ILE A 436 -57.39 3.31 -11.88
CA ILE A 436 -58.80 2.90 -11.90
C ILE A 436 -58.87 1.40 -11.67
N ILE A 437 -59.71 0.96 -10.73
CA ILE A 437 -59.95 -0.45 -10.43
C ILE A 437 -60.99 -0.99 -11.42
N PRO A 438 -60.66 -1.94 -12.32
CA PRO A 438 -61.57 -2.39 -13.37
C PRO A 438 -62.90 -2.99 -12.87
N ARG A 439 -62.91 -3.57 -11.67
CA ARG A 439 -64.11 -4.20 -11.09
C ARG A 439 -65.19 -3.20 -10.65
N CYS A 440 -64.82 -1.96 -10.29
CA CYS A 440 -65.75 -0.97 -9.75
C CYS A 440 -65.65 0.41 -10.40
N GLY A 441 -64.66 0.68 -11.24
CA GLY A 441 -64.47 1.97 -11.91
C GLY A 441 -63.92 3.10 -11.03
N HIS A 442 -63.70 2.88 -9.74
CA HIS A 442 -63.15 3.90 -8.82
C HIS A 442 -61.64 4.10 -8.99
N SER A 443 -61.21 5.36 -8.83
CA SER A 443 -59.78 5.72 -8.76
C SER A 443 -59.27 5.60 -7.33
N ASN A 444 -58.16 4.88 -7.13
CA ASN A 444 -57.49 4.83 -5.83
C ASN A 444 -55.98 5.02 -5.96
N LYS A 445 -55.38 5.72 -4.99
CA LYS A 445 -53.92 5.83 -4.82
C LYS A 445 -53.35 4.50 -4.34
N MET A 446 -52.48 3.89 -5.14
CA MET A 446 -51.84 2.62 -4.81
C MET A 446 -50.37 2.56 -5.29
N PRO A 447 -49.54 1.71 -4.67
CA PRO A 447 -48.15 1.53 -5.12
C PRO A 447 -48.09 1.09 -6.58
N CYS A 448 -47.16 1.66 -7.33
CA CYS A 448 -46.98 1.45 -8.76
C CYS A 448 -46.89 -0.04 -9.15
N PHE A 449 -46.18 -0.85 -8.36
CA PHE A 449 -46.04 -2.29 -8.62
C PHE A 449 -47.36 -3.08 -8.45
N LYS A 450 -48.34 -2.55 -7.72
CA LYS A 450 -49.56 -3.26 -7.37
C LYS A 450 -50.56 -3.19 -8.54
N HIS A 451 -51.09 -4.33 -8.92
CA HIS A 451 -52.04 -4.44 -10.02
C HIS A 451 -53.45 -4.01 -9.56
N PRO A 452 -54.19 -3.17 -10.32
CA PRO A 452 -55.52 -2.67 -9.92
C PRO A 452 -56.50 -3.76 -9.47
N ASN A 453 -56.52 -4.91 -10.16
CA ASN A 453 -57.40 -6.05 -9.81
C ASN A 453 -57.15 -6.67 -8.43
N THR A 454 -55.96 -6.48 -7.85
CA THR A 454 -55.59 -7.03 -6.53
C THR A 454 -55.74 -6.01 -5.41
N PHE A 455 -56.15 -4.78 -5.73
CA PHE A 455 -56.33 -3.72 -4.77
C PHE A 455 -57.79 -3.66 -4.31
N LEU A 456 -58.00 -3.70 -2.99
CA LEU A 456 -59.32 -3.46 -2.40
C LEU A 456 -59.63 -1.98 -2.51
N CYS A 457 -60.74 -1.64 -3.16
CA CYS A 457 -61.17 -0.26 -3.32
C CYS A 457 -61.39 0.37 -1.94
N LYS A 458 -60.95 1.62 -1.76
CA LYS A 458 -61.13 2.33 -0.48
C LYS A 458 -62.39 3.20 -0.44
N GLU A 459 -63.09 3.33 -1.56
CA GLU A 459 -64.38 4.03 -1.59
C GLU A 459 -65.45 3.25 -0.82
N ARG A 460 -66.44 3.96 -0.28
CA ARG A 460 -67.58 3.33 0.38
C ARG A 460 -68.45 2.59 -0.64
N CYS A 461 -69.04 1.47 -0.23
CA CYS A 461 -69.93 0.72 -1.08
C CYS A 461 -71.26 1.47 -1.28
N GLU A 462 -71.69 1.64 -2.53
CA GLU A 462 -72.96 2.31 -2.85
C GLU A 462 -74.18 1.37 -2.84
N LYS A 463 -73.97 0.07 -2.60
CA LYS A 463 -75.06 -0.91 -2.57
C LYS A 463 -75.96 -0.70 -1.35
N ILE A 464 -77.25 -0.92 -1.55
CA ILE A 464 -78.26 -1.00 -0.49
C ILE A 464 -78.27 -2.43 0.05
N ILE A 465 -78.11 -2.59 1.37
CA ILE A 465 -78.19 -3.90 2.04
C ILE A 465 -79.66 -4.32 2.08
N SER A 466 -79.93 -5.62 1.92
CA SER A 466 -81.26 -6.24 2.08
C SER A 466 -81.72 -6.31 3.53
N CYS A 467 -81.59 -5.22 4.29
CA CYS A 467 -82.21 -5.07 5.59
C CYS A 467 -83.63 -4.49 5.44
N PRO A 468 -84.52 -4.63 6.45
CA PRO A 468 -85.89 -4.15 6.38
C PRO A 468 -86.02 -2.64 6.09
N TYR A 469 -84.96 -1.88 6.40
CA TYR A 469 -84.91 -0.41 6.32
C TYR A 469 -84.10 0.10 5.10
N LYS A 470 -83.63 -0.79 4.22
CA LYS A 470 -82.88 -0.43 2.99
C LYS A 470 -81.68 0.52 3.23
N HIS A 471 -80.89 0.26 4.27
CA HIS A 471 -79.70 1.07 4.56
C HIS A 471 -78.56 0.88 3.55
N ARG A 472 -77.75 1.92 3.36
CA ARG A 472 -76.52 1.85 2.54
C ARG A 472 -75.44 1.02 3.21
N CYS A 473 -74.66 0.31 2.41
CA CYS A 473 -73.56 -0.50 2.90
C CYS A 473 -72.45 0.37 3.52
N GLN A 474 -72.03 0.04 4.74
CA GLN A 474 -70.93 0.71 5.43
C GLN A 474 -69.55 0.12 5.09
N LYS A 475 -69.50 -1.00 4.34
CA LYS A 475 -68.24 -1.64 3.90
C LYS A 475 -67.63 -0.89 2.72
N HIS A 476 -66.36 -1.17 2.45
CA HIS A 476 -65.68 -0.68 1.24
C HIS A 476 -66.19 -1.37 -0.03
N CYS A 477 -66.11 -0.65 -1.15
CA CYS A 477 -66.48 -1.14 -2.46
C CYS A 477 -65.69 -2.42 -2.82
N GLY A 478 -66.40 -3.47 -3.27
CA GLY A 478 -65.80 -4.76 -3.62
C GLY A 478 -65.62 -5.75 -2.47
N ALA A 479 -65.92 -5.37 -1.22
CA ALA A 479 -66.10 -6.34 -0.13
C ALA A 479 -67.45 -7.08 -0.28
N GLU A 480 -67.52 -8.32 0.18
CA GLU A 480 -68.79 -9.07 0.23
C GLU A 480 -69.80 -8.33 1.12
N CYS A 481 -70.86 -7.85 0.48
CA CYS A 481 -71.93 -7.07 1.08
C CYS A 481 -73.24 -7.62 0.51
N ASN A 482 -74.02 -8.32 1.33
CA ASN A 482 -75.42 -8.72 1.07
C ASN A 482 -76.09 -9.43 2.27
N SER A 483 -75.50 -9.35 3.46
CA SER A 483 -76.03 -9.94 4.70
C SER A 483 -76.80 -8.89 5.49
N ALA A 484 -78.09 -9.13 5.74
CA ALA A 484 -78.89 -8.30 6.65
C ALA A 484 -78.25 -8.20 8.06
N ASN A 485 -77.52 -9.25 8.46
CA ASN A 485 -76.81 -9.34 9.74
C ASN A 485 -75.61 -8.37 9.88
N ASP A 486 -75.15 -7.74 8.80
CA ASP A 486 -74.00 -6.83 8.85
C ASP A 486 -74.42 -5.34 8.91
N CYS A 487 -75.72 -5.05 9.03
CA CYS A 487 -76.23 -3.69 9.09
C CYS A 487 -76.15 -3.13 10.52
N MET A 488 -75.16 -2.28 10.79
CA MET A 488 -74.93 -1.65 12.09
C MET A 488 -75.60 -0.26 12.24
N GLU A 489 -76.41 0.18 11.27
CA GLU A 489 -77.17 1.44 11.39
C GLU A 489 -78.17 1.37 12.56
N LEU A 490 -78.26 2.44 13.34
CA LEU A 490 -79.17 2.51 14.47
C LEU A 490 -80.61 2.74 13.99
N VAL A 491 -81.53 1.89 14.41
CA VAL A 491 -82.96 2.05 14.18
C VAL A 491 -83.70 2.24 15.48
N LYS A 492 -84.87 2.90 15.41
CA LYS A 492 -85.82 2.97 16.51
C LYS A 492 -86.77 1.77 16.44
N VAL A 493 -86.87 1.01 17.52
CA VAL A 493 -87.74 -0.16 17.62
C VAL A 493 -88.62 0.00 18.87
N LYS A 494 -89.87 -0.47 18.79
CA LYS A 494 -90.80 -0.52 19.94
C LYS A 494 -90.79 -1.92 20.53
N ASP A 495 -90.72 -2.03 21.85
CA ASP A 495 -90.93 -3.32 22.51
C ASP A 495 -92.42 -3.65 22.70
N THR A 496 -92.70 -4.86 23.19
CA THR A 496 -94.05 -5.37 23.43
C THR A 496 -94.83 -4.60 24.50
N CYS A 497 -94.16 -3.78 25.31
CA CYS A 497 -94.81 -2.89 26.29
C CYS A 497 -94.91 -1.43 25.82
N GLY A 498 -94.50 -1.11 24.58
CA GLY A 498 -94.70 0.18 23.93
C GLY A 498 -93.57 1.20 24.12
N HIS A 499 -92.45 0.83 24.76
CA HIS A 499 -91.30 1.71 24.94
C HIS A 499 -90.40 1.73 23.69
N GLU A 500 -89.89 2.92 23.34
CA GLU A 500 -88.96 3.11 22.22
C GLU A 500 -87.51 3.03 22.69
N TYR A 501 -86.67 2.29 21.95
CA TYR A 501 -85.22 2.23 22.17
C TYR A 501 -84.47 2.16 20.83
N GLN A 502 -83.18 2.50 20.86
CA GLN A 502 -82.30 2.38 19.70
C GLN A 502 -81.48 1.09 19.76
N THR A 503 -81.42 0.38 18.63
CA THR A 503 -80.53 -0.78 18.46
C THR A 503 -80.01 -0.85 17.03
N ALA A 504 -78.92 -1.59 16.81
CA ALA A 504 -78.36 -1.82 15.49
C ALA A 504 -79.36 -2.60 14.61
N CYS A 505 -79.43 -2.28 13.32
CA CYS A 505 -80.41 -2.85 12.39
C CYS A 505 -80.37 -4.38 12.32
N CYS A 506 -79.20 -5.00 12.46
CA CYS A 506 -79.06 -6.46 12.54
C CYS A 506 -79.62 -7.08 13.84
N ASN A 507 -79.77 -6.30 14.91
CA ASN A 507 -80.18 -6.76 16.23
C ASN A 507 -81.66 -6.49 16.54
N GLN A 508 -82.45 -6.05 15.56
CA GLN A 508 -83.88 -5.71 15.75
C GLN A 508 -84.73 -6.85 16.33
N ASN A 509 -84.34 -8.10 16.08
CA ASN A 509 -85.00 -9.31 16.58
C ASN A 509 -84.21 -10.02 17.69
N SER A 510 -83.09 -9.44 18.14
CA SER A 510 -82.21 -10.02 19.16
C SER A 510 -82.50 -9.39 20.53
N PRO A 511 -82.63 -10.18 21.62
CA PRO A 511 -82.90 -9.66 22.95
C PRO A 511 -81.70 -8.93 23.60
N VAL A 512 -80.63 -8.66 22.85
CA VAL A 512 -79.34 -8.19 23.40
C VAL A 512 -79.05 -6.75 22.96
N ALA A 513 -78.78 -5.91 23.96
CA ALA A 513 -78.39 -4.49 23.92
C ALA A 513 -79.49 -3.50 23.46
N LYS A 514 -80.28 -3.03 24.45
CA LYS A 514 -81.16 -1.86 24.32
C LYS A 514 -80.43 -0.64 24.89
N PHE A 515 -80.24 0.41 24.10
CA PHE A 515 -79.75 1.70 24.61
C PHE A 515 -80.97 2.59 24.91
N PRO A 516 -81.10 3.16 26.13
CA PRO A 516 -82.14 4.15 26.42
C PRO A 516 -81.93 5.38 25.53
N VAL A 517 -83.02 5.94 25.02
CA VAL A 517 -83.03 7.12 24.15
C VAL A 517 -82.70 8.38 24.94
#